data_AF-A0AAV4FSD1-F1
#
_entry.id   AF-A0AAV4FSD1-F1
#
_cell.length_a   1.000
_cell.length_b   1.000
_cell.length_c   1.000
_cell.angle_alpha   90.00
_cell.angle_beta   90.00
_cell.angle_gamma   90.00
#
_symmetry.space_group_name_H-M   'P 1'
#
loop_
_entity.id
_entity.type
_entity.pdbx_description
1 polymer ?
#
loop_
_entity_poly.entity_id
_entity_poly.type
_entity_poly.pdbx_seq_one_letter_code
_entity_poly.pdbx_strand_id
1 'polypeptide(L)'
;MTFESTIIVHGGARTVNTDDRDLFQDGVKAAARQGYTVLTRGGSAVDAVVAAVSAMEDDSTLNAGHGSRLTMRGEVEVDAIVIDGQTLDSGAVCALRGCANPVQLARLVMDKLATERTRAELQQHFEMSSSERSASIPQQVCDTVGAVAMDAYGNLAAATSTGGITAKLPGRVGDSPIIGSGAYADNTVGAVSTTGQGEFIMKVCLARRVGELLEKGWNCRNRN
;
A
#
# COMPACT_ATOMS: atom_id res chain seq x y z
N MET A 1 -1.42 2.26 -29.39
CA MET A 1 -2.54 3.00 -28.75
C MET A 1 -2.04 3.46 -27.40
N THR A 2 -2.31 4.72 -27.02
CA THR A 2 -1.97 5.24 -25.68
C THR A 2 -3.22 5.24 -24.83
N PHE A 3 -3.17 4.62 -23.66
CA PHE A 3 -4.26 4.62 -22.70
C PHE A 3 -4.27 5.92 -21.91
N GLU A 4 -5.45 6.31 -21.39
CA GLU A 4 -5.56 7.42 -20.46
C GLU A 4 -4.97 7.00 -19.11
N SER A 5 -3.82 7.57 -18.74
CA SER A 5 -3.19 7.27 -17.47
C SER A 5 -4.10 7.67 -16.31
N THR A 6 -4.29 6.77 -15.36
CA THR A 6 -5.23 6.95 -14.25
C THR A 6 -4.60 6.45 -12.96
N ILE A 7 -4.87 7.12 -11.85
CA ILE A 7 -4.50 6.65 -10.51
C ILE A 7 -5.67 6.85 -9.55
N ILE A 8 -5.87 5.86 -8.67
CA ILE A 8 -6.84 5.91 -7.57
C ILE A 8 -6.07 5.59 -6.29
N VAL A 9 -6.33 6.36 -5.24
CA VAL A 9 -5.69 6.20 -3.92
C VAL A 9 -6.75 6.15 -2.81
N HIS A 10 -6.43 5.50 -1.71
CA HIS A 10 -7.22 5.56 -0.47
C HIS A 10 -6.32 5.76 0.75
N GLY A 11 -6.83 6.49 1.74
CA GLY A 11 -6.19 6.72 3.05
C GLY A 11 -6.80 5.94 4.21
N GLY A 12 -7.59 4.90 3.91
CA GLY A 12 -8.27 4.07 4.92
C GLY A 12 -9.80 4.19 4.91
N ALA A 13 -10.48 3.37 5.71
CA ALA A 13 -11.93 3.27 5.73
C ALA A 13 -12.48 3.39 7.16
N ARG A 14 -12.81 4.63 7.54
CA ARG A 14 -13.29 4.95 8.89
C ARG A 14 -14.26 6.11 8.93
N THR A 15 -14.89 6.27 10.09
CA THR A 15 -15.53 7.52 10.49
C THR A 15 -14.46 8.58 10.74
N VAL A 16 -14.60 9.72 10.08
CA VAL A 16 -13.71 10.89 10.22
C VAL A 16 -14.53 12.02 10.82
N ASN A 17 -14.04 12.61 11.92
CA ASN A 17 -14.62 13.82 12.48
C ASN A 17 -14.61 14.94 11.42
N THR A 18 -15.61 15.81 11.45
CA THR A 18 -15.73 16.90 10.46
C THR A 18 -14.48 17.77 10.42
N ASP A 19 -13.91 18.05 11.58
CA ASP A 19 -12.84 19.04 11.76
C ASP A 19 -11.49 18.53 11.23
N ASP A 20 -11.29 17.21 11.24
CA ASP A 20 -10.06 16.59 10.74
C ASP A 20 -10.18 16.14 9.27
N ARG A 21 -11.37 16.23 8.67
CA ARG A 21 -11.65 15.70 7.32
C ARG A 21 -10.71 16.27 6.28
N ASP A 22 -10.52 17.58 6.29
CA ASP A 22 -9.71 18.28 5.29
C ASP A 22 -8.25 17.86 5.40
N LEU A 23 -7.74 17.69 6.62
CA LEU A 23 -6.39 17.22 6.89
C LEU A 23 -6.11 15.87 6.21
N PHE A 24 -6.97 14.86 6.42
CA PHE A 24 -6.78 13.54 5.79
C PHE A 24 -7.00 13.58 4.28
N GLN A 25 -7.96 14.37 3.81
CA GLN A 25 -8.19 14.52 2.38
C GLN A 25 -7.00 15.16 1.67
N ASP A 26 -6.33 16.11 2.31
CA ASP A 26 -5.20 16.80 1.72
C ASP A 26 -3.99 15.88 1.57
N GLY A 27 -3.72 15.00 2.56
CA GLY A 27 -2.73 13.92 2.43
C GLY A 27 -3.03 12.99 1.26
N VAL A 28 -4.26 12.50 1.14
CA VAL A 28 -4.69 11.62 0.04
C VAL A 28 -4.64 12.33 -1.32
N LYS A 29 -5.05 13.61 -1.40
CA LYS A 29 -4.94 14.42 -2.63
C LYS A 29 -3.48 14.65 -3.03
N ALA A 30 -2.60 14.90 -2.06
CA ALA A 30 -1.17 15.06 -2.31
C ALA A 30 -0.57 13.77 -2.89
N ALA A 31 -0.88 12.62 -2.30
CA ALA A 31 -0.46 11.32 -2.80
C ALA A 31 -0.96 11.02 -4.22
N ALA A 32 -2.24 11.30 -4.51
CA ALA A 32 -2.80 11.16 -5.85
C ALA A 32 -2.05 12.02 -6.88
N ARG A 33 -1.77 13.29 -6.56
CA ARG A 33 -1.01 14.20 -7.43
C ARG A 33 0.41 13.72 -7.66
N GLN A 34 1.07 13.19 -6.64
CA GLN A 34 2.44 12.69 -6.74
C GLN A 34 2.52 11.47 -7.66
N GLY A 35 1.64 10.47 -7.47
CA GLY A 35 1.57 9.32 -8.38
C GLY A 35 1.15 9.71 -9.80
N TYR A 36 0.20 10.64 -9.95
CA TYR A 36 -0.20 11.13 -11.28
C TYR A 36 0.91 11.90 -12.00
N THR A 37 1.75 12.62 -11.26
CA THR A 37 2.94 13.29 -11.80
C THR A 37 3.93 12.28 -12.39
N VAL A 38 4.08 11.10 -11.78
CA VAL A 38 4.90 10.02 -12.35
C VAL A 38 4.33 9.54 -13.68
N LEU A 39 3.03 9.27 -13.73
CA LEU A 39 2.35 8.80 -14.95
C LEU A 39 2.46 9.81 -16.09
N THR A 40 2.18 11.09 -15.82
CA THR A 40 2.23 12.17 -16.84
C THR A 40 3.64 12.45 -17.36
N ARG A 41 4.67 12.02 -16.64
CA ARG A 41 6.07 12.06 -17.08
C ARG A 41 6.51 10.79 -17.83
N GLY A 42 5.57 9.88 -18.11
CA GLY A 42 5.84 8.62 -18.80
C GLY A 42 6.38 7.50 -17.90
N GLY A 43 6.27 7.64 -16.58
CA GLY A 43 6.62 6.57 -15.64
C GLY A 43 5.64 5.40 -15.67
N SER A 44 6.06 4.25 -15.14
CA SER A 44 5.24 3.03 -15.11
C SER A 44 4.11 3.10 -14.08
N ALA A 45 3.11 2.22 -14.21
CA ALA A 45 2.05 2.08 -13.22
C ALA A 45 2.61 1.71 -11.83
N VAL A 46 3.64 0.85 -11.80
CA VAL A 46 4.31 0.44 -10.56
C VAL A 46 4.99 1.63 -9.89
N ASP A 47 5.72 2.44 -10.65
CA ASP A 47 6.39 3.63 -10.09
C ASP A 47 5.37 4.64 -9.55
N ALA A 48 4.22 4.78 -10.22
CA ALA A 48 3.16 5.68 -9.78
C ALA A 48 2.51 5.23 -8.46
N VAL A 49 2.17 3.95 -8.30
CA VAL A 49 1.59 3.44 -7.04
C VAL A 49 2.61 3.48 -5.90
N VAL A 50 3.89 3.17 -6.17
CA VAL A 50 4.97 3.27 -5.17
C VAL A 50 5.15 4.72 -4.72
N ALA A 51 5.16 5.68 -5.65
CA ALA A 51 5.29 7.10 -5.31
C ALA A 51 4.09 7.62 -4.51
N ALA A 52 2.86 7.24 -4.88
CA ALA A 52 1.67 7.63 -4.16
C ALA A 52 1.62 7.04 -2.75
N VAL A 53 1.94 5.76 -2.58
CA VAL A 53 1.96 5.12 -1.25
C VAL A 53 3.11 5.64 -0.40
N SER A 54 4.30 5.90 -0.97
CA SER A 54 5.41 6.53 -0.23
C SER A 54 5.00 7.88 0.33
N ALA A 55 4.30 8.70 -0.46
CA ALA A 55 3.79 10.00 0.00
C ALA A 55 2.83 9.87 1.19
N MET A 56 2.01 8.81 1.21
CA MET A 56 1.12 8.53 2.34
C MET A 56 1.84 7.93 3.55
N GLU A 57 2.94 7.19 3.34
CA GLU A 57 3.81 6.70 4.41
C GLU A 57 4.57 7.83 5.10
N ASP A 58 4.95 8.87 4.36
CA ASP A 58 5.60 10.07 4.92
C ASP A 58 4.62 10.98 5.67
N ASP A 59 3.31 10.86 5.39
CA ASP A 59 2.26 11.63 6.03
C ASP A 59 1.93 11.06 7.42
N SER A 60 2.33 11.81 8.46
CA SER A 60 2.08 11.48 9.87
C SER A 60 0.60 11.30 10.25
N THR A 61 -0.34 11.76 9.41
CA THR A 61 -1.78 11.66 9.66
C THR A 61 -2.36 10.33 9.19
N LEU A 62 -1.65 9.57 8.35
CA LEU A 62 -2.11 8.31 7.77
C LEU A 62 -1.45 7.10 8.44
N ASN A 63 -2.12 5.94 8.47
CA ASN A 63 -1.64 4.76 9.21
C ASN A 63 -0.71 3.92 8.35
N ALA A 64 0.38 4.51 7.92
CA ALA A 64 1.47 3.85 7.21
C ALA A 64 2.76 4.62 7.49
N GLY A 65 3.92 3.96 7.39
CA GLY A 65 5.22 4.57 7.62
C GLY A 65 5.27 5.38 8.92
N HIS A 66 5.44 6.70 8.80
CA HIS A 66 5.58 7.64 9.90
C HIS A 66 4.37 7.71 10.84
N GLY A 67 3.14 7.62 10.32
CA GLY A 67 1.91 7.70 11.13
C GLY A 67 1.42 6.36 11.70
N SER A 68 2.25 5.31 11.60
CA SER A 68 1.86 3.94 11.94
C SER A 68 1.43 3.74 13.40
N ARG A 69 0.47 2.84 13.60
CA ARG A 69 0.00 2.44 14.93
C ARG A 69 1.02 1.62 15.70
N LEU A 70 0.91 1.72 17.02
CA LEU A 70 1.77 1.01 17.96
C LEU A 70 1.20 -0.37 18.29
N THR A 71 2.08 -1.35 18.43
CA THR A 71 1.80 -2.66 19.02
C THR A 71 1.45 -2.52 20.50
N MET A 72 0.99 -3.59 21.15
CA MET A 72 0.77 -3.61 22.60
C MET A 72 2.06 -3.36 23.42
N ARG A 73 3.25 -3.41 22.79
CA ARG A 73 4.54 -3.09 23.40
C ARG A 73 4.99 -1.65 23.16
N GLY A 74 4.19 -0.84 22.47
CA GLY A 74 4.55 0.54 22.14
C GLY A 74 5.53 0.66 20.97
N GLU A 75 5.66 -0.37 20.14
CA GLU A 75 6.59 -0.41 19.01
C GLU A 75 5.83 -0.19 17.69
N VAL A 76 6.46 0.43 16.69
CA VAL A 76 5.92 0.49 15.32
C VAL A 76 6.32 -0.77 14.57
N GLU A 77 5.33 -1.43 13.96
CA GLU A 77 5.54 -2.53 13.02
C GLU A 77 4.72 -2.29 11.75
N VAL A 78 5.34 -2.40 10.59
CA VAL A 78 4.73 -2.02 9.31
C VAL A 78 4.74 -3.16 8.30
N ASP A 79 3.70 -3.17 7.48
CA ASP A 79 3.47 -4.15 6.41
C ASP A 79 3.23 -3.40 5.08
N ALA A 80 3.74 -3.93 3.97
CA ALA A 80 3.44 -3.39 2.64
C ALA A 80 3.57 -4.43 1.52
N ILE A 81 2.92 -4.16 0.40
CA ILE A 81 3.01 -4.92 -0.85
C ILE A 81 2.99 -4.01 -2.06
N VAL A 82 3.62 -4.47 -3.14
CA VAL A 82 3.46 -3.94 -4.50
C VAL A 82 3.33 -5.11 -5.48
N ILE A 83 2.51 -4.94 -6.51
CA ILE A 83 2.25 -5.94 -7.55
C ILE A 83 2.22 -5.24 -8.92
N ASP A 84 2.99 -5.78 -9.87
CA ASP A 84 2.95 -5.43 -11.28
C ASP A 84 1.94 -6.32 -12.03
N GLY A 85 0.92 -5.72 -12.62
CA GLY A 85 -0.11 -6.43 -13.36
C GLY A 85 0.35 -6.94 -14.73
N GLN A 86 1.47 -6.44 -15.27
CA GLN A 86 1.99 -6.92 -16.55
C GLN A 86 2.64 -8.30 -16.42
N THR A 87 3.41 -8.50 -15.35
CA THR A 87 4.25 -9.68 -15.12
C THR A 87 3.70 -10.59 -14.02
N LEU A 88 2.78 -10.08 -13.19
CA LEU A 88 2.37 -10.65 -11.91
C LEU A 88 3.50 -10.72 -10.87
N ASP A 89 4.64 -10.08 -11.14
CA ASP A 89 5.71 -9.92 -10.16
C ASP A 89 5.18 -9.13 -8.96
N SER A 90 5.59 -9.55 -7.78
CA SER A 90 5.13 -8.96 -6.54
C SER A 90 6.23 -9.00 -5.49
N GLY A 91 6.19 -8.01 -4.60
CA GLY A 91 7.06 -7.94 -3.45
C GLY A 91 6.27 -7.49 -2.25
N ALA A 92 6.49 -8.17 -1.12
CA ALA A 92 5.81 -7.90 0.12
C ALA A 92 6.79 -7.94 1.30
N VAL A 93 6.48 -7.16 2.32
CA VAL A 93 7.20 -7.14 3.60
C VAL A 93 6.19 -7.05 4.75
N CYS A 94 6.51 -7.65 5.89
CA CYS A 94 5.62 -7.67 7.04
C CYS A 94 6.38 -7.60 8.37
N ALA A 95 5.70 -7.09 9.39
CA ALA A 95 6.17 -6.89 10.76
C ALA A 95 7.55 -6.19 10.83
N LEU A 96 7.82 -5.29 9.89
CA LEU A 96 9.10 -4.58 9.84
C LEU A 96 9.17 -3.48 10.89
N ARG A 97 10.39 -3.25 11.38
CA ARG A 97 10.71 -2.17 12.31
C ARG A 97 11.78 -1.28 11.70
N GLY A 98 11.80 0.00 12.07
CA GLY A 98 12.83 0.95 11.63
C GLY A 98 12.82 1.25 10.12
N CYS A 99 11.69 1.05 9.44
CA CYS A 99 11.54 1.29 8.00
C CYS A 99 10.61 2.48 7.77
N ALA A 100 11.12 3.54 7.13
CA ALA A 100 10.33 4.75 6.84
C ALA A 100 9.31 4.50 5.73
N ASN A 101 9.74 3.88 4.62
CA ASN A 101 8.90 3.60 3.45
C ASN A 101 8.84 2.10 3.12
N PRO A 102 8.00 1.32 3.82
CA PRO A 102 7.80 -0.10 3.56
C PRO A 102 7.46 -0.45 2.12
N VAL A 103 6.72 0.39 1.39
CA VAL A 103 6.36 0.12 -0.01
C VAL A 103 7.57 0.15 -0.95
N GLN A 104 8.55 1.02 -0.68
CA GLN A 104 9.79 1.06 -1.47
C GLN A 104 10.63 -0.19 -1.23
N LEU A 105 10.64 -0.67 0.01
CA LEU A 105 11.28 -1.92 0.33
C LEU A 105 10.56 -3.11 -0.30
N ALA A 106 9.23 -3.13 -0.29
CA ALA A 106 8.43 -4.11 -1.01
C ALA A 106 8.75 -4.10 -2.52
N ARG A 107 8.97 -2.91 -3.11
CA ARG A 107 9.45 -2.78 -4.49
C ARG A 107 10.85 -3.38 -4.68
N LEU A 108 11.78 -3.12 -3.76
CA LEU A 108 13.09 -3.77 -3.77
C LEU A 108 12.99 -5.29 -3.60
N VAL A 109 12.01 -5.79 -2.85
CA VAL A 109 11.75 -7.24 -2.75
C VAL A 109 11.33 -7.78 -4.11
N MET A 110 10.37 -7.12 -4.77
CA MET A 110 9.86 -7.48 -6.11
C MET A 110 10.97 -7.50 -7.17
N ASP A 111 11.74 -6.42 -7.28
CA ASP A 111 12.73 -6.25 -8.36
C ASP A 111 13.94 -7.20 -8.22
N LYS A 112 14.20 -7.67 -7.00
CA LYS A 112 15.58 -7.96 -6.57
C LYS A 112 15.69 -9.30 -5.81
N LEU A 113 14.62 -9.87 -5.26
CA LEU A 113 14.67 -11.19 -4.61
C LEU A 113 14.59 -12.36 -5.60
N ALA A 114 15.72 -12.61 -6.27
CA ALA A 114 16.04 -13.92 -6.86
C ALA A 114 17.35 -14.53 -6.32
N THR A 115 18.21 -13.77 -5.61
CA THR A 115 19.57 -14.22 -5.23
C THR A 115 20.00 -13.81 -3.81
N GLU A 116 20.96 -14.55 -3.22
CA GLU A 116 21.56 -14.28 -1.90
C GLU A 116 22.27 -12.93 -1.80
N ARG A 117 22.86 -12.45 -2.90
CA ARG A 117 23.52 -11.14 -2.96
C ARG A 117 22.53 -10.01 -2.70
N THR A 118 21.32 -10.13 -3.23
CA THR A 118 20.27 -9.13 -3.01
C THR A 118 19.79 -9.08 -1.57
N ARG A 119 19.75 -10.24 -0.87
CA ARG A 119 19.40 -10.29 0.55
C ARG A 119 20.39 -9.50 1.40
N ALA A 120 21.69 -9.54 1.08
CA ALA A 120 22.72 -8.80 1.79
C ALA A 120 22.62 -7.27 1.56
N GLU A 121 22.33 -6.82 0.34
CA GLU A 121 22.13 -5.40 0.02
C GLU A 121 20.91 -4.80 0.75
N LEU A 122 19.81 -5.57 0.84
CA LEU A 122 18.62 -5.21 1.60
C LEU A 122 18.94 -5.01 3.08
N GLN A 123 19.71 -5.92 3.67
CA GLN A 123 20.08 -5.86 5.08
C GLN A 123 20.91 -4.61 5.41
N GLN A 124 21.83 -4.21 4.53
CA GLN A 124 22.57 -2.94 4.68
C GLN A 124 21.67 -1.70 4.57
N HIS A 125 20.65 -1.73 3.71
CA HIS A 125 19.70 -0.61 3.59
C HIS A 125 18.84 -0.42 4.84
N PHE A 126 18.42 -1.54 5.45
CA PHE A 126 17.72 -1.54 6.74
C PHE A 126 18.57 -0.97 7.88
N GLU A 127 19.84 -1.33 7.94
CA GLU A 127 20.77 -0.87 8.98
C GLU A 127 21.06 0.64 8.88
N MET A 128 20.87 1.26 7.70
CA MET A 128 21.04 2.70 7.51
C MET A 128 19.79 3.53 7.86
N SER A 129 18.58 2.95 7.84
CA SER A 129 17.33 3.71 8.11
C SER A 129 16.87 3.66 9.57
N SER A 130 17.57 2.92 10.44
CA SER A 130 17.20 2.71 11.84
C SER A 130 17.62 3.88 12.75
N SER A 131 16.94 5.02 12.63
CA SER A 131 16.89 6.00 13.72
C SER A 131 15.71 5.67 14.64
N GLU A 132 15.99 5.18 15.86
CA GLU A 132 14.96 4.91 16.87
C GLU A 132 14.19 6.20 17.20
N ARG A 133 12.88 6.19 16.93
CA ARG A 133 11.99 7.29 17.31
C ARG A 133 10.95 6.78 18.29
N SER A 134 11.13 7.19 19.55
CA SER A 134 10.13 7.01 20.61
C SER A 134 9.05 8.07 20.43
N ALA A 135 7.81 7.63 20.14
CA ALA A 135 6.66 8.52 20.03
C ALA A 135 5.61 8.16 21.09
N SER A 136 5.11 9.18 21.78
CA SER A 136 3.98 9.10 22.71
C SER A 136 2.71 8.67 22.01
N ILE A 137 1.92 7.79 22.62
CA ILE A 137 0.67 7.21 22.09
C ILE A 137 -0.34 8.30 21.70
N PRO A 138 -0.60 8.57 20.42
CA PRO A 138 -1.75 9.36 19.99
C PRO A 138 -2.93 8.39 19.85
N GLN A 139 -3.92 8.56 20.71
CA GLN A 139 -5.18 7.85 20.65
C GLN A 139 -5.96 8.38 19.43
N GLN A 140 -6.34 7.51 18.47
CA GLN A 140 -7.22 7.75 17.29
C GLN A 140 -6.62 8.42 16.01
N VAL A 141 -7.14 8.30 14.77
CA VAL A 141 -7.63 7.13 13.98
C VAL A 141 -7.07 7.25 12.54
N CYS A 142 -6.52 6.18 11.95
CA CYS A 142 -6.36 6.00 10.49
C CYS A 142 -6.14 4.52 10.17
N ASP A 143 -6.55 4.08 8.97
CA ASP A 143 -6.42 2.70 8.50
C ASP A 143 -5.42 2.62 7.34
N THR A 144 -5.23 1.41 6.82
CA THR A 144 -4.39 1.06 5.68
C THR A 144 -4.53 2.02 4.50
N VAL A 145 -3.39 2.41 3.92
CA VAL A 145 -3.31 3.23 2.71
C VAL A 145 -3.02 2.36 1.49
N GLY A 146 -3.39 2.84 0.31
CA GLY A 146 -3.10 2.09 -0.91
C GLY A 146 -3.43 2.84 -2.19
N ALA A 147 -2.92 2.32 -3.29
CA ALA A 147 -3.03 2.92 -4.61
C ALA A 147 -3.16 1.85 -5.69
N VAL A 148 -3.90 2.18 -6.76
CA VAL A 148 -3.93 1.44 -8.02
C VAL A 148 -3.73 2.41 -9.17
N ALA A 149 -3.02 1.99 -10.21
CA ALA A 149 -2.74 2.84 -11.36
C ALA A 149 -2.83 2.08 -12.68
N MET A 150 -3.11 2.82 -13.75
CA MET A 150 -2.95 2.42 -15.14
C MET A 150 -2.03 3.43 -15.83
N ASP A 151 -0.97 2.94 -16.49
CA ASP A 151 -0.06 3.80 -17.25
C ASP A 151 -0.49 4.02 -18.71
N ALA A 152 0.26 4.85 -19.44
CA ALA A 152 -0.04 5.18 -20.83
C ALA A 152 0.06 3.98 -21.79
N TYR A 153 0.69 2.88 -21.36
CA TYR A 153 0.82 1.64 -22.11
C TYR A 153 -0.27 0.62 -21.76
N GLY A 154 -1.12 0.93 -20.79
CA GLY A 154 -2.20 0.07 -20.32
C GLY A 154 -1.75 -0.95 -19.29
N ASN A 155 -0.55 -0.80 -18.70
CA ASN A 155 -0.15 -1.66 -17.59
C ASN A 155 -0.81 -1.20 -16.30
N LEU A 156 -1.18 -2.17 -15.48
CA LEU A 156 -1.82 -1.97 -14.19
C LEU A 156 -0.85 -2.28 -13.06
N ALA A 157 -1.02 -1.61 -11.92
CA ALA A 157 -0.28 -1.92 -10.70
C ALA A 157 -1.14 -1.64 -9.47
N ALA A 158 -0.81 -2.30 -8.36
CA ALA A 158 -1.40 -2.07 -7.06
C ALA A 158 -0.33 -2.04 -5.97
N ALA A 159 -0.53 -1.19 -4.96
CA ALA A 159 0.30 -1.16 -3.76
C ALA A 159 -0.53 -0.82 -2.53
N THR A 160 -0.19 -1.44 -1.40
CA THR A 160 -0.90 -1.29 -0.11
C THR A 160 0.13 -1.23 1.02
N SER A 161 -0.05 -0.34 1.98
CA SER A 161 0.84 -0.19 3.15
C SER A 161 0.06 0.11 4.42
N THR A 162 0.52 -0.39 5.56
CA THR A 162 -0.17 -0.23 6.84
C THR A 162 0.78 -0.34 8.05
N GLY A 163 0.46 0.40 9.12
CA GLY A 163 0.94 0.12 10.48
C GLY A 163 0.16 -1.00 11.20
N GLY A 164 -0.91 -1.50 10.59
CA GLY A 164 -1.82 -2.47 11.19
C GLY A 164 -2.78 -1.83 12.18
N ILE A 165 -3.33 -2.63 13.09
CA ILE A 165 -4.32 -2.18 14.07
C ILE A 165 -3.67 -1.73 15.38
N THR A 166 -4.28 -0.76 16.05
CA THR A 166 -3.86 -0.30 17.39
C THR A 166 -3.78 -1.46 18.37
N ALA A 167 -2.71 -1.49 19.18
CA ALA A 167 -2.48 -2.51 20.21
C ALA A 167 -2.48 -3.94 19.67
N LYS A 168 -2.10 -4.12 18.39
CA LYS A 168 -1.84 -5.46 17.83
C LYS A 168 -0.79 -6.19 18.65
N LEU A 169 -0.90 -7.52 18.70
CA LEU A 169 0.21 -8.36 19.18
C LEU A 169 1.43 -8.11 18.28
N PRO A 170 2.66 -8.01 18.83
CA PRO A 170 3.86 -7.88 18.01
C PRO A 170 3.99 -9.08 17.08
N GLY A 171 4.35 -8.84 15.83
CA GLY A 171 4.38 -9.84 14.77
C GLY A 171 3.01 -10.19 14.18
N ARG A 172 1.91 -9.54 14.58
CA ARG A 172 0.61 -9.70 13.91
C ARG A 172 0.69 -9.12 12.51
N VAL A 173 0.35 -9.96 11.53
CA VAL A 173 0.25 -9.60 10.12
C VAL A 173 -1.22 -9.49 9.70
N GLY A 174 -1.56 -8.41 8.99
CA GLY A 174 -2.89 -8.18 8.41
C GLY A 174 -3.01 -8.64 6.96
N ASP A 175 -4.04 -8.13 6.26
CA ASP A 175 -4.27 -8.39 4.85
C ASP A 175 -3.28 -7.69 3.92
N SER A 176 -2.79 -6.51 4.32
CA SER A 176 -2.04 -5.60 3.46
C SER A 176 -0.85 -6.23 2.75
N PRO A 177 0.04 -7.04 3.38
CA PRO A 177 1.17 -7.64 2.69
C PRO A 177 0.83 -8.95 1.95
N ILE A 178 -0.45 -9.33 1.86
CA ILE A 178 -0.87 -10.63 1.32
C ILE A 178 -1.50 -10.44 -0.07
N ILE A 179 -0.88 -11.04 -1.08
CA ILE A 179 -1.37 -11.09 -2.45
C ILE A 179 -2.79 -11.65 -2.48
N GLY A 180 -3.69 -10.98 -3.20
CA GLY A 180 -5.09 -11.38 -3.33
C GLY A 180 -5.94 -11.02 -2.12
N SER A 181 -5.35 -10.57 -1.00
CA SER A 181 -6.10 -9.99 0.13
C SER A 181 -5.98 -8.47 0.10
N GLY A 182 -4.80 -7.93 0.46
CA GLY A 182 -4.52 -6.50 0.57
C GLY A 182 -4.36 -5.79 -0.78
N ALA A 183 -3.81 -6.50 -1.77
CA ALA A 183 -3.61 -5.99 -3.12
C ALA A 183 -3.69 -7.12 -4.16
N TYR A 184 -4.10 -6.78 -5.39
CA TYR A 184 -4.00 -7.64 -6.56
C TYR A 184 -3.89 -6.78 -7.82
N ALA A 185 -3.09 -7.16 -8.80
CA ALA A 185 -3.03 -6.51 -10.10
C ALA A 185 -2.78 -7.55 -11.20
N ASP A 186 -3.52 -7.43 -12.31
CA ASP A 186 -3.38 -8.26 -13.50
C ASP A 186 -3.90 -7.46 -14.70
N ASN A 187 -3.07 -7.25 -15.73
CA ASN A 187 -3.40 -6.50 -16.93
C ASN A 187 -4.63 -7.05 -17.69
N THR A 188 -4.95 -8.33 -17.50
CA THR A 188 -6.10 -8.98 -18.14
C THR A 188 -7.40 -8.80 -17.37
N VAL A 189 -7.33 -8.30 -16.12
CA VAL A 189 -8.47 -8.23 -15.20
C VAL A 189 -8.67 -6.83 -14.63
N GLY A 190 -7.67 -6.29 -13.93
CA GLY A 190 -7.81 -5.10 -13.11
C GLY A 190 -6.78 -5.02 -11.99
N ALA A 191 -6.75 -3.87 -11.31
CA ALA A 191 -5.96 -3.65 -10.09
C ALA A 191 -6.85 -3.27 -8.91
N VAL A 192 -6.53 -3.80 -7.73
CA VAL A 192 -7.31 -3.67 -6.51
C VAL A 192 -6.37 -3.45 -5.32
N SER A 193 -6.72 -2.51 -4.45
CA SER A 193 -6.12 -2.29 -3.14
C SER A 193 -7.23 -2.22 -2.10
N THR A 194 -7.05 -2.85 -0.94
CA THR A 194 -8.09 -2.95 0.09
C THR A 194 -7.66 -2.31 1.41
N THR A 195 -8.66 -1.94 2.21
CA THR A 195 -8.49 -1.46 3.57
C THR A 195 -9.67 -1.92 4.43
N GLY A 196 -9.45 -2.09 5.73
CA GLY A 196 -10.49 -2.44 6.70
C GLY A 196 -9.98 -3.44 7.74
N GLN A 197 -10.86 -4.34 8.18
CA GLN A 197 -10.52 -5.37 9.15
C GLN A 197 -9.80 -6.54 8.46
N GLY A 198 -8.47 -6.54 8.59
CA GLY A 198 -7.61 -7.48 7.86
C GLY A 198 -7.98 -8.95 8.01
N GLU A 199 -8.40 -9.40 9.18
CA GLU A 199 -8.81 -10.80 9.41
C GLU A 199 -9.99 -11.23 8.55
N PHE A 200 -10.92 -10.32 8.24
CA PHE A 200 -12.05 -10.61 7.36
C PHE A 200 -11.67 -10.52 5.89
N ILE A 201 -10.84 -9.53 5.54
CA ILE A 201 -10.31 -9.36 4.18
C ILE A 201 -9.51 -10.61 3.75
N MET A 202 -8.65 -11.12 4.63
CA MET A 202 -7.87 -12.34 4.38
C MET A 202 -8.72 -13.58 4.21
N LYS A 203 -9.76 -13.77 5.05
CA LYS A 203 -10.64 -14.95 4.99
C LYS A 203 -11.31 -15.12 3.63
N VAL A 204 -11.53 -14.04 2.89
CA VAL A 204 -12.25 -14.05 1.61
C VAL A 204 -11.38 -13.70 0.42
N CYS A 205 -10.07 -13.48 0.61
CA CYS A 205 -9.15 -12.99 -0.41
C CYS A 205 -9.77 -11.82 -1.20
N LEU A 206 -10.15 -10.75 -0.49
CA LEU A 206 -11.04 -9.72 -1.04
C LEU A 206 -10.53 -9.11 -2.35
N ALA A 207 -9.26 -8.75 -2.46
CA ALA A 207 -8.70 -8.17 -3.68
C ALA A 207 -8.81 -9.14 -4.88
N ARG A 208 -8.44 -10.42 -4.69
CA ARG A 208 -8.56 -11.44 -5.75
C ARG A 208 -10.02 -11.69 -6.10
N ARG A 209 -10.91 -11.72 -5.10
CA ARG A 209 -12.35 -11.93 -5.28
C ARG A 209 -12.99 -10.81 -6.10
N VAL A 210 -12.57 -9.56 -5.91
CA VAL A 210 -12.98 -8.45 -6.79
C VAL A 210 -12.50 -8.70 -8.22
N GLY A 211 -11.25 -9.14 -8.41
CA GLY A 211 -10.74 -9.56 -9.72
C GLY A 211 -11.61 -10.64 -10.40
N GLU A 212 -12.01 -11.68 -9.66
CA GLU A 212 -12.89 -12.75 -10.19
C GLU A 212 -14.26 -12.23 -10.63
N LEU A 213 -14.76 -11.17 -10.00
CA LEU A 213 -16.01 -10.53 -10.39
C LEU A 213 -15.82 -9.71 -11.68
N LEU A 214 -14.70 -8.99 -11.79
CA LEU A 214 -14.34 -8.26 -13.01
C LEU A 214 -14.18 -9.21 -14.21
N GLU A 215 -13.52 -10.35 -14.03
CA GLU A 215 -13.42 -11.42 -15.04
C GLU A 215 -14.79 -11.92 -15.53
N LYS A 216 -15.78 -11.93 -14.63
CA LYS A 216 -17.18 -12.31 -14.94
C LYS A 216 -17.99 -11.18 -15.60
N GLY A 217 -17.36 -10.06 -15.93
CA GLY A 217 -18.00 -8.89 -16.54
C GLY A 217 -18.75 -7.98 -15.56
N TRP A 218 -18.57 -8.16 -14.26
CA TRP A 218 -19.06 -7.18 -13.28
C TRP A 218 -18.23 -5.91 -13.43
N ASN A 219 -18.85 -4.75 -13.23
CA ASN A 219 -18.17 -3.47 -13.32
C ASN A 219 -18.45 -2.61 -12.08
N CYS A 220 -17.58 -1.66 -11.83
CA CYS A 220 -17.65 -0.76 -10.68
C CYS A 220 -18.80 0.26 -10.72
N ARG A 221 -19.58 0.30 -11.81
CA ARG A 221 -20.63 1.31 -12.04
C ARG A 221 -22.05 0.79 -11.82
N ASN A 222 -22.28 -0.52 -11.90
CA ASN A 222 -23.61 -1.11 -11.76
C ASN A 222 -23.70 -1.90 -10.44
N ARG A 223 -24.37 -1.30 -9.44
CA ARG A 223 -25.02 -2.08 -8.38
C ARG A 223 -26.38 -2.50 -8.93
N ASN A 224 -26.53 -3.77 -9.30
CA ASN A 224 -27.87 -4.34 -9.53
C ASN A 224 -28.67 -4.31 -8.22
#